data_AF-A0A850PIQ6-F1
#
_entry.id   AF-A0A850PIQ6-F1
#
_cell.length_a   1.000
_cell.length_b   1.000
_cell.length_c   1.000
_cell.angle_alpha   90.00
_cell.angle_beta   90.00
_cell.angle_gamma   90.00
#
_symmetry.space_group_name_H-M   'P 1'
#
loop_
_entity.id
_entity.type
_entity.pdbx_description
1 polymer ?
#
loop_
_entity_poly.entity_id
_entity_poly.type
_entity_poly.pdbx_seq_one_letter_code
_entity_poly.pdbx_strand_id
1 'polypeptide(L)'
;MLPSRSRLTSWNPDTLSSTGPAVTSAGKTVERSVDGINANLEAMDETRSWEGPAHTAASKMFNRGHTHATEFGDYTAAIGKALCDGATSLGATRTALLNKADEIDSGELQVTDQWVVLIKPAAMSAEKVATLMEKVAAEQVVVNDLLLAVGDADDAAAERLTAAAQPSGFVAPNADGLGGMMLPGFDKPADEVPNPRDPLGLVQQSVMRGEDMATTVRDTKEEIVNGDEFRKTLIMQDGSKHVIWEYGPPEYPTVSHMHYDTDGDVISSTMSWTTFEGIHNTEIEWADGTIFKATETPDGVRAAGFTLPDGRHGVLPPDNPFFTGPVPATISSALTGLDAHVGRGGRLPMVSMDAAETIGKGAKFGGPAVSILSSIYSVAAAETPYDRCVTGFAGSFGVVGEVGGAAGGGAIAGAVFPFPPVQAVMVPAGAIGGSMAIGGWMESLGAKVGERFCQ
;
A
#
# COMPACT_ATOMS: atom_id res chain seq x y z
N MET A 1 -10.90 -5.92 10.65
CA MET A 1 -9.77 -5.71 9.70
C MET A 1 -10.08 -4.50 8.83
N LEU A 2 -9.11 -3.65 8.49
CA LEU A 2 -9.30 -2.58 7.51
C LEU A 2 -8.97 -3.07 6.08
N PRO A 3 -9.95 -3.21 5.18
CA PRO A 3 -9.73 -3.73 3.83
C PRO A 3 -9.18 -2.68 2.87
N SER A 4 -8.48 -3.10 1.82
CA SER A 4 -8.23 -2.23 0.66
C SER A 4 -9.52 -1.91 -0.09
N ARG A 5 -9.53 -0.88 -0.95
CA ARG A 5 -10.72 -0.52 -1.75
C ARG A 5 -11.15 -1.65 -2.67
N SER A 6 -10.21 -2.27 -3.37
CA SER A 6 -10.44 -3.42 -4.23
C SER A 6 -10.99 -4.62 -3.45
N ARG A 7 -10.45 -4.89 -2.26
CA ARG A 7 -10.99 -5.91 -1.34
C ARG A 7 -12.41 -5.59 -0.93
N LEU A 8 -12.67 -4.38 -0.43
CA LEU A 8 -14.00 -3.98 0.05
C LEU A 8 -15.05 -4.03 -1.08
N THR A 9 -14.65 -3.67 -2.31
CA THR A 9 -15.51 -3.75 -3.49
C THR A 9 -15.96 -5.19 -3.75
N SER A 10 -15.06 -6.17 -3.53
CA SER A 10 -15.38 -7.60 -3.68
C SER A 10 -16.31 -8.17 -2.60
N TRP A 11 -16.45 -7.50 -1.46
CA TRP A 11 -17.33 -7.94 -0.38
C TRP A 11 -18.79 -7.88 -0.81
N ASN A 12 -19.55 -8.93 -0.48
CA ASN A 12 -20.97 -9.04 -0.75
C ASN A 12 -21.74 -9.39 0.55
N PRO A 13 -21.86 -8.44 1.49
CA PRO A 13 -22.56 -8.66 2.77
C PRO A 13 -24.03 -9.02 2.57
N ASP A 14 -24.65 -8.65 1.43
CA ASP A 14 -26.04 -8.99 1.12
C ASP A 14 -26.28 -10.51 1.07
N THR A 15 -25.26 -11.31 0.75
CA THR A 15 -25.38 -12.78 0.81
C THR A 15 -25.73 -13.29 2.21
N LEU A 16 -25.26 -12.60 3.26
CA LEU A 16 -25.55 -12.94 4.65
C LEU A 16 -27.03 -12.69 5.00
N SER A 17 -27.67 -11.72 4.35
CA SER A 17 -29.09 -11.41 4.56
C SER A 17 -30.03 -12.55 4.12
N SER A 18 -29.60 -13.37 3.16
CA SER A 18 -30.34 -14.58 2.74
C SER A 18 -29.90 -15.83 3.50
N THR A 19 -28.62 -15.88 3.90
CA THR A 19 -28.05 -17.02 4.64
C THR A 19 -28.60 -17.10 6.07
N GLY A 20 -28.72 -15.97 6.78
CA GLY A 20 -29.24 -15.94 8.15
C GLY A 20 -30.65 -16.54 8.31
N PRO A 21 -31.64 -16.15 7.48
CA PRO A 21 -32.96 -16.76 7.46
C PRO A 21 -32.94 -18.24 7.07
N ALA A 22 -32.07 -18.65 6.14
CA ALA A 22 -31.95 -20.05 5.74
C ALA A 22 -31.48 -20.95 6.89
N VAL A 23 -30.44 -20.51 7.63
CA VAL A 23 -29.93 -21.21 8.83
C VAL A 23 -31.02 -21.30 9.90
N THR A 24 -31.70 -20.18 10.18
CA THR A 24 -32.81 -20.14 11.16
C THR A 24 -33.95 -21.08 10.78
N SER A 25 -34.32 -21.12 9.49
CA SER A 25 -35.41 -21.97 8.98
C SER A 25 -35.05 -23.45 9.07
N ALA A 26 -33.80 -23.81 8.75
CA ALA A 26 -33.31 -25.17 8.84
C ALA A 26 -33.37 -25.71 10.28
N GLY A 27 -32.89 -24.94 11.27
CA GLY A 27 -32.97 -25.34 12.68
C GLY A 27 -34.39 -25.50 13.19
N LYS A 28 -35.26 -24.53 12.89
CA LYS A 28 -36.70 -24.62 13.23
C LYS A 28 -37.39 -25.83 12.60
N THR A 29 -36.92 -26.29 11.45
CA THR A 29 -37.49 -27.48 10.79
C THR A 29 -37.11 -28.75 11.54
N VAL A 30 -35.86 -28.85 12.02
CA VAL A 30 -35.41 -29.96 12.87
C VAL A 30 -36.18 -29.97 14.19
N GLU A 31 -36.25 -28.82 14.86
CA GLU A 31 -37.01 -28.61 16.10
C GLU A 31 -38.45 -29.11 15.96
N ARG A 32 -39.21 -28.57 14.99
CA ARG A 32 -40.61 -28.96 14.76
C ARG A 32 -40.80 -30.44 14.42
N SER A 33 -39.84 -31.05 13.72
CA SER A 33 -39.92 -32.46 13.35
C SER A 33 -39.81 -33.36 14.58
N VAL A 34 -38.87 -33.06 15.47
CA VAL A 34 -38.68 -33.81 16.73
C VAL A 34 -39.83 -33.54 17.69
N ASP A 35 -40.28 -32.29 17.76
CA ASP A 35 -41.40 -31.88 18.60
C ASP A 35 -42.70 -32.59 18.21
N GLY A 36 -42.99 -32.69 16.91
CA GLY A 36 -44.12 -33.45 16.40
C GLY A 36 -44.06 -34.95 16.73
N ILE A 37 -42.88 -35.56 16.72
CA ILE A 37 -42.72 -36.96 17.13
C ILE A 37 -42.98 -37.11 18.64
N ASN A 38 -42.43 -36.20 19.46
CA ASN A 38 -42.63 -36.22 20.92
C ASN A 38 -44.12 -36.05 21.28
N ALA A 39 -44.79 -35.05 20.70
CA ALA A 39 -46.22 -34.81 20.93
C ALA A 39 -47.10 -35.99 20.51
N ASN A 40 -46.81 -36.62 19.36
CA ASN A 40 -47.56 -37.80 18.91
C ASN A 40 -47.39 -38.99 19.86
N LEU A 41 -46.18 -39.19 20.41
CA LEU A 41 -45.92 -40.26 21.36
C LEU A 41 -46.61 -40.02 22.71
N GLU A 42 -46.66 -38.77 23.17
CA GLU A 42 -47.37 -38.40 24.40
C GLU A 42 -48.88 -38.63 24.26
N ALA A 43 -49.46 -38.30 23.09
CA ALA A 43 -50.88 -38.54 22.80
C ALA A 43 -51.27 -40.04 22.69
N MET A 44 -50.31 -40.96 22.54
CA MET A 44 -50.59 -42.41 22.46
C MET A 44 -51.09 -42.99 23.79
N ASP A 45 -50.66 -42.42 24.92
CA ASP A 45 -51.14 -42.80 26.25
C ASP A 45 -52.60 -42.35 26.45
N GLU A 46 -52.90 -41.11 26.06
CA GLU A 46 -54.25 -40.54 26.12
C GLU A 46 -55.26 -41.33 25.27
N THR A 47 -54.82 -41.84 24.13
CA THR A 47 -55.63 -42.67 23.23
C THR A 47 -55.62 -44.16 23.59
N ARG A 48 -54.88 -44.57 24.64
CA ARG A 48 -54.62 -45.96 25.04
C ARG A 48 -54.12 -46.86 23.91
N SER A 49 -53.48 -46.28 22.92
CA SER A 49 -52.92 -47.01 21.77
C SER A 49 -51.59 -47.68 22.12
N TRP A 50 -50.84 -47.11 23.07
CA TRP A 50 -49.65 -47.71 23.68
C TRP A 50 -49.40 -47.12 25.08
N GLU A 51 -49.31 -47.97 26.10
CA GLU A 51 -49.11 -47.58 27.51
C GLU A 51 -48.11 -48.52 28.24
N GLY A 52 -47.62 -48.11 29.42
CA GLY A 52 -46.78 -48.93 30.30
C GLY A 52 -45.27 -48.61 30.27
N PRO A 53 -44.42 -49.42 30.94
CA PRO A 53 -43.00 -49.07 31.17
C PRO A 53 -42.18 -48.83 29.90
N ALA A 54 -42.50 -49.54 28.80
CA ALA A 54 -41.84 -49.36 27.51
C ALA A 54 -42.19 -48.00 26.88
N HIS A 55 -43.47 -47.60 26.97
CA HIS A 55 -43.92 -46.27 26.54
C HIS A 55 -43.25 -45.18 27.37
N THR A 56 -43.24 -45.30 28.70
CA THR A 56 -42.56 -44.35 29.59
C THR A 56 -41.07 -44.19 29.25
N ALA A 57 -40.37 -45.28 28.93
CA ALA A 57 -38.97 -45.24 28.53
C ALA A 57 -38.78 -44.52 27.19
N ALA A 58 -39.66 -44.77 26.21
CA ALA A 58 -39.68 -44.08 24.94
C ALA A 58 -39.95 -42.58 25.13
N SER A 59 -40.99 -42.19 25.88
CA SER A 59 -41.30 -40.78 26.15
C SER A 59 -40.16 -40.03 26.81
N LYS A 60 -39.43 -40.67 27.74
CA LYS A 60 -38.21 -40.08 28.30
C LYS A 60 -37.11 -39.90 27.27
N MET A 61 -36.96 -40.82 26.33
CA MET A 61 -35.95 -40.70 25.26
C MET A 61 -36.31 -39.58 24.28
N PHE A 62 -37.56 -39.52 23.82
CA PHE A 62 -38.02 -38.50 22.88
C PHE A 62 -38.05 -37.10 23.51
N ASN A 63 -38.37 -36.99 24.80
CA ASN A 63 -38.26 -35.72 25.53
C ASN A 63 -36.81 -35.19 25.56
N ARG A 64 -35.81 -36.06 25.80
CA ARG A 64 -34.40 -35.66 25.67
C ARG A 64 -34.06 -35.21 24.25
N GLY A 65 -34.58 -35.93 23.25
CA GLY A 65 -34.43 -35.55 21.85
C GLY A 65 -35.03 -34.18 21.54
N HIS A 66 -36.24 -33.90 22.05
CA HIS A 66 -36.92 -32.62 21.95
C HIS A 66 -36.07 -31.51 22.58
N THR A 67 -35.58 -31.69 23.81
CA THR A 67 -34.71 -30.70 24.46
C THR A 67 -33.49 -30.34 23.60
N HIS A 68 -32.78 -31.33 23.05
CA HIS A 68 -31.63 -31.07 22.18
C HIS A 68 -32.01 -30.44 20.84
N ALA A 69 -33.20 -30.76 20.29
CA ALA A 69 -33.68 -30.16 19.07
C ALA A 69 -34.06 -28.68 19.26
N THR A 70 -34.63 -28.34 20.43
CA THR A 70 -34.90 -26.95 20.84
C THR A 70 -33.60 -26.17 21.02
N GLU A 71 -32.61 -26.73 21.74
CA GLU A 71 -31.27 -26.14 21.89
C GLU A 71 -30.61 -25.86 20.52
N PHE A 72 -30.74 -26.80 19.57
CA PHE A 72 -30.26 -26.62 18.20
C PHE A 72 -31.03 -25.54 17.43
N GLY A 73 -32.36 -25.47 17.60
CA GLY A 73 -33.20 -24.41 17.05
C GLY A 73 -32.77 -23.02 17.54
N ASP A 74 -32.57 -22.87 18.85
CA ASP A 74 -32.11 -21.62 19.47
C ASP A 74 -30.71 -21.22 18.98
N TYR A 75 -29.78 -22.18 18.90
CA TYR A 75 -28.44 -21.97 18.38
C TYR A 75 -28.43 -21.44 16.94
N THR A 76 -29.15 -22.11 16.04
CA THR A 76 -29.24 -21.69 14.64
C THR A 76 -29.96 -20.36 14.47
N ALA A 77 -30.93 -20.04 15.33
CA ALA A 77 -31.58 -18.74 15.35
C ALA A 77 -30.62 -17.62 15.79
N ALA A 78 -29.78 -17.87 16.80
CA ALA A 78 -28.77 -16.91 17.27
C ALA A 78 -27.72 -16.63 16.17
N ILE A 79 -27.19 -17.67 15.51
CA ILE A 79 -26.29 -17.51 14.36
C ILE A 79 -26.99 -16.76 13.23
N GLY A 80 -28.20 -17.18 12.88
CA GLY A 80 -28.97 -16.54 11.81
C GLY A 80 -29.18 -15.05 12.05
N LYS A 81 -29.47 -14.66 13.30
CA LYS A 81 -29.57 -13.26 13.71
C LYS A 81 -28.24 -12.53 13.57
N ALA A 82 -27.13 -13.10 14.05
CA ALA A 82 -25.81 -12.50 13.95
C ALA A 82 -25.41 -12.23 12.48
N LEU A 83 -25.71 -13.17 11.58
CA LEU A 83 -25.47 -13.01 10.14
C LEU A 83 -26.32 -11.87 9.54
N CYS A 84 -27.61 -11.76 9.90
CA CYS A 84 -28.48 -10.68 9.42
C CYS A 84 -28.05 -9.30 9.93
N ASP A 85 -27.72 -9.19 11.22
CA ASP A 85 -27.25 -7.95 11.83
C ASP A 85 -25.91 -7.52 11.21
N GLY A 86 -25.01 -8.49 10.98
CA GLY A 86 -23.75 -8.30 10.26
C GLY A 86 -23.98 -7.79 8.84
N ALA A 87 -24.86 -8.45 8.07
CA ALA A 87 -25.23 -8.04 6.72
C ALA A 87 -25.66 -6.57 6.65
N THR A 88 -26.52 -6.16 7.59
CA THR A 88 -27.10 -4.81 7.63
C THR A 88 -26.04 -3.76 7.96
N SER A 89 -25.25 -3.99 9.00
CA SER A 89 -24.23 -3.03 9.47
C SER A 89 -23.04 -2.92 8.51
N LEU A 90 -22.51 -4.05 8.03
CA LEU A 90 -21.44 -4.08 7.03
C LEU A 90 -21.91 -3.52 5.69
N GLY A 91 -23.11 -3.87 5.23
CA GLY A 91 -23.67 -3.35 3.98
C GLY A 91 -23.82 -1.83 3.99
N ALA A 92 -24.31 -1.26 5.10
CA ALA A 92 -24.47 0.18 5.25
C ALA A 92 -23.13 0.92 5.28
N THR A 93 -22.17 0.48 6.11
CA THR A 93 -20.85 1.12 6.24
C THR A 93 -20.02 0.99 4.97
N ARG A 94 -20.03 -0.20 4.33
CA ARG A 94 -19.42 -0.42 3.01
C ARG A 94 -19.98 0.56 1.96
N THR A 95 -21.30 0.67 1.88
CA THR A 95 -21.95 1.55 0.90
C THR A 95 -21.60 3.01 1.15
N ALA A 96 -21.59 3.45 2.41
CA ALA A 96 -21.23 4.82 2.75
C ALA A 96 -19.79 5.16 2.33
N LEU A 97 -18.82 4.29 2.63
CA LEU A 97 -17.42 4.50 2.25
C LEU A 97 -17.21 4.49 0.73
N LEU A 98 -17.77 3.50 0.03
CA LEU A 98 -17.64 3.41 -1.44
C LEU A 98 -18.31 4.59 -2.14
N ASN A 99 -19.51 4.99 -1.72
CA ASN A 99 -20.18 6.16 -2.28
C ASN A 99 -19.37 7.44 -2.05
N LYS A 100 -18.73 7.59 -0.88
CA LYS A 100 -17.89 8.75 -0.60
C LYS A 100 -16.63 8.75 -1.49
N ALA A 101 -16.01 7.59 -1.71
CA ALA A 101 -14.90 7.48 -2.64
C ALA A 101 -15.32 7.84 -4.08
N ASP A 102 -16.48 7.37 -4.53
CA ASP A 102 -17.01 7.68 -5.87
C ASP A 102 -17.36 9.17 -6.02
N GLU A 103 -17.89 9.81 -4.95
CA GLU A 103 -18.13 11.26 -4.90
C GLU A 103 -16.81 12.03 -5.08
N ILE A 104 -15.77 11.67 -4.32
CA ILE A 104 -14.44 12.28 -4.40
C ILE A 104 -13.86 12.08 -5.82
N ASP A 105 -13.91 10.84 -6.33
CA ASP A 105 -13.42 10.46 -7.65
C ASP A 105 -14.20 11.11 -8.80
N SER A 106 -15.40 11.65 -8.58
CA SER A 106 -16.11 12.41 -9.62
C SER A 106 -15.53 13.81 -9.85
N GLY A 107 -14.73 14.31 -8.90
CA GLY A 107 -14.13 15.65 -8.92
C GLY A 107 -12.66 15.70 -9.32
N GLU A 108 -11.95 16.69 -8.77
CA GLU A 108 -10.51 16.94 -8.99
C GLU A 108 -9.61 16.13 -8.04
N LEU A 109 -10.20 15.33 -7.15
CA LEU A 109 -9.50 14.46 -6.21
C LEU A 109 -9.74 13.00 -6.58
N GLN A 110 -8.96 12.10 -6.00
CA GLN A 110 -9.14 10.66 -6.13
C GLN A 110 -8.86 9.92 -4.83
N VAL A 111 -9.44 8.74 -4.65
CA VAL A 111 -9.17 7.86 -3.51
C VAL A 111 -8.45 6.60 -3.97
N THR A 112 -7.25 6.38 -3.42
CA THR A 112 -6.41 5.21 -3.73
C THR A 112 -6.98 3.89 -3.19
N ASP A 113 -6.39 2.77 -3.59
CA ASP A 113 -6.69 1.46 -3.02
C ASP A 113 -6.39 1.38 -1.50
N GLN A 114 -5.48 2.23 -1.03
CA GLN A 114 -5.07 2.36 0.37
C GLN A 114 -5.86 3.43 1.14
N TRP A 115 -6.99 3.91 0.57
CA TRP A 115 -7.86 4.95 1.14
C TRP A 115 -7.20 6.30 1.42
N VAL A 116 -6.08 6.58 0.73
CA VAL A 116 -5.47 7.91 0.73
C VAL A 116 -6.14 8.78 -0.32
N VAL A 117 -6.56 9.99 0.06
CA VAL A 117 -7.12 11.00 -0.82
C VAL A 117 -5.97 11.81 -1.45
N LEU A 118 -5.98 11.89 -2.78
CA LEU A 118 -4.94 12.53 -3.58
C LEU A 118 -5.56 13.55 -4.54
N ILE A 119 -4.73 14.47 -5.05
CA ILE A 119 -5.12 15.36 -6.15
C ILE A 119 -4.97 14.57 -7.45
N LYS A 120 -5.96 14.65 -8.34
CA LYS A 120 -5.82 14.01 -9.65
C LYS A 120 -4.69 14.66 -10.47
N PRO A 121 -3.92 13.87 -11.22
CA PRO A 121 -2.91 14.41 -12.11
C PRO A 121 -3.52 15.31 -13.18
N ALA A 122 -3.19 16.60 -13.15
CA ALA A 122 -3.63 17.59 -14.14
C ALA A 122 -2.72 18.82 -14.13
N ALA A 123 -2.79 19.60 -15.20
CA ALA A 123 -2.17 20.92 -15.27
C ALA A 123 -2.84 21.88 -14.29
N MET A 124 -2.09 22.49 -13.37
CA MET A 124 -2.65 23.42 -12.38
C MET A 124 -1.62 24.40 -11.82
N SER A 125 -2.11 25.56 -11.37
CA SER A 125 -1.27 26.56 -10.68
C SER A 125 -0.94 26.12 -9.26
N ALA A 126 0.06 26.77 -8.64
CA ALA A 126 0.43 26.49 -7.26
C ALA A 126 -0.72 26.83 -6.29
N GLU A 127 -1.43 27.94 -6.55
CA GLU A 127 -2.57 28.37 -5.75
C GLU A 127 -3.70 27.34 -5.81
N LYS A 128 -3.95 26.76 -6.99
CA LYS A 128 -4.95 25.72 -7.15
C LYS A 128 -4.58 24.44 -6.40
N VAL A 129 -3.31 24.02 -6.42
CA VAL A 129 -2.83 22.90 -5.59
C VAL A 129 -3.10 23.19 -4.11
N ALA A 130 -2.74 24.39 -3.63
CA ALA A 130 -2.93 24.75 -2.23
C ALA A 130 -4.42 24.66 -1.81
N THR A 131 -5.34 25.20 -2.62
CA THR A 131 -6.79 25.04 -2.40
C THR A 131 -7.22 23.57 -2.39
N LEU A 132 -6.70 22.76 -3.32
CA LEU A 132 -7.04 21.34 -3.37
C LEU A 132 -6.47 20.56 -2.19
N MET A 133 -5.32 20.95 -1.63
CA MET A 133 -4.73 20.32 -0.45
C MET A 133 -5.55 20.55 0.82
N GLU A 134 -6.15 21.73 0.98
CA GLU A 134 -7.13 21.96 2.05
C GLU A 134 -8.33 21.01 1.91
N LYS A 135 -8.82 20.83 0.68
CA LYS A 135 -9.90 19.88 0.39
C LYS A 135 -9.47 18.44 0.66
N VAL A 136 -8.28 18.02 0.22
CA VAL A 136 -7.72 16.69 0.50
C VAL A 136 -7.69 16.42 2.00
N ALA A 137 -7.23 17.37 2.81
CA ALA A 137 -7.19 17.22 4.27
C ALA A 137 -8.58 17.02 4.87
N ALA A 138 -9.58 17.80 4.43
CA ALA A 138 -10.96 17.68 4.89
C ALA A 138 -11.59 16.33 4.47
N GLU A 139 -11.41 15.92 3.21
CA GLU A 139 -11.96 14.67 2.70
C GLU A 139 -11.28 13.45 3.33
N GLN A 140 -9.97 13.50 3.60
CA GLN A 140 -9.24 12.40 4.26
C GLN A 140 -9.81 12.09 5.65
N VAL A 141 -10.21 13.11 6.43
CA VAL A 141 -10.84 12.90 7.73
C VAL A 141 -12.13 12.10 7.58
N VAL A 142 -12.98 12.49 6.63
CA VAL A 142 -14.25 11.81 6.37
C VAL A 142 -14.04 10.38 5.88
N VAL A 143 -13.08 10.16 4.98
CA VAL A 143 -12.72 8.81 4.49
C VAL A 143 -12.20 7.94 5.63
N ASN A 144 -11.34 8.48 6.50
CA ASN A 144 -10.80 7.75 7.64
C ASN A 144 -11.91 7.35 8.62
N ASP A 145 -12.84 8.24 8.95
CA ASP A 145 -13.97 7.93 9.83
C ASP A 145 -14.85 6.80 9.26
N LEU A 146 -15.13 6.85 7.95
CA LEU A 146 -15.92 5.83 7.26
C LEU A 146 -15.18 4.48 7.17
N LEU A 147 -13.86 4.50 6.96
CA LEU A 147 -13.01 3.30 6.96
C LEU A 147 -13.00 2.63 8.34
N LEU A 148 -12.87 3.41 9.40
CA LEU A 148 -12.95 2.88 10.77
C LEU A 148 -14.32 2.29 11.08
N ALA A 149 -15.40 2.93 10.59
CA ALA A 149 -16.75 2.38 10.75
C ALA A 149 -16.94 1.03 10.04
N VAL A 150 -16.30 0.81 8.89
CA VAL A 150 -16.27 -0.51 8.23
C VAL A 150 -15.53 -1.52 9.10
N GLY A 151 -14.35 -1.16 9.62
CA GLY A 151 -13.58 -2.02 10.53
C GLY A 151 -14.36 -2.41 11.78
N ASP A 152 -15.09 -1.46 12.37
CA ASP A 152 -15.92 -1.70 13.56
C ASP A 152 -17.14 -2.57 13.26
N ALA A 153 -17.75 -2.40 12.09
CA ALA A 153 -18.87 -3.25 11.68
C ALA A 153 -18.42 -4.70 11.41
N ASP A 154 -17.23 -4.90 10.85
CA ASP A 154 -16.59 -6.20 10.64
C ASP A 154 -16.28 -6.89 11.97
N ASP A 155 -15.59 -6.19 12.86
CA ASP A 155 -15.25 -6.70 14.18
C ASP A 155 -16.51 -7.04 15.00
N ALA A 156 -17.52 -6.17 15.01
CA ALA A 156 -18.78 -6.42 15.69
C ALA A 156 -19.58 -7.60 15.09
N ALA A 157 -19.50 -7.83 13.78
CA ALA A 157 -20.13 -8.99 13.15
C ALA A 157 -19.43 -10.29 13.57
N ALA A 158 -18.09 -10.30 13.56
CA ALA A 158 -17.28 -11.44 14.00
C ALA A 158 -17.50 -11.77 15.48
N GLU A 159 -17.55 -10.75 16.35
CA GLU A 159 -17.83 -10.89 17.77
C GLU A 159 -19.22 -11.48 18.02
N ARG A 160 -20.26 -10.97 17.35
CA ARG A 160 -21.63 -11.51 17.49
C ARG A 160 -21.73 -12.96 17.04
N LEU A 161 -21.07 -13.32 15.94
CA LEU A 161 -21.06 -14.70 15.44
C LEU A 161 -20.35 -15.63 16.43
N THR A 162 -19.20 -15.20 16.95
CA THR A 162 -18.44 -15.94 17.96
C THR A 162 -19.25 -16.12 19.25
N ALA A 163 -19.87 -15.05 19.75
CA ALA A 163 -20.71 -15.09 20.94
C ALA A 163 -21.95 -15.98 20.76
N ALA A 164 -22.56 -15.99 19.57
CA ALA A 164 -23.68 -16.89 19.26
C ALA A 164 -23.25 -18.36 19.23
N ALA A 165 -22.00 -18.65 18.85
CA ALA A 165 -21.48 -20.00 18.74
C ALA A 165 -20.91 -20.58 20.05
N GLN A 166 -20.41 -19.73 20.94
CA GLN A 166 -19.76 -20.14 22.20
C GLN A 166 -20.60 -21.07 23.09
N PRO A 167 -21.90 -20.83 23.33
CA PRO A 167 -22.74 -21.72 24.14
C PRO A 167 -22.83 -23.15 23.59
N SER A 168 -22.58 -23.33 22.29
CA SER A 168 -22.61 -24.62 21.59
C SER A 168 -21.23 -25.27 21.46
N GLY A 169 -20.25 -24.81 22.25
CA GLY A 169 -18.91 -25.40 22.31
C GLY A 169 -17.94 -24.86 21.26
N PHE A 170 -18.28 -23.79 20.53
CA PHE A 170 -17.29 -23.08 19.73
C PHE A 170 -16.26 -22.42 20.65
N VAL A 171 -15.01 -22.79 20.46
CA VAL A 171 -13.87 -22.15 21.11
C VAL A 171 -13.11 -21.42 20.02
N ALA A 172 -13.09 -20.09 20.11
CA ALA A 172 -12.26 -19.30 19.22
C ALA A 172 -10.79 -19.74 19.38
N PRO A 173 -10.03 -19.88 18.28
CA PRO A 173 -8.60 -20.14 18.37
C PRO A 173 -7.93 -19.09 19.27
N ASN A 174 -7.05 -19.54 20.15
CA ASN A 174 -6.31 -18.63 21.00
C ASN A 174 -5.24 -17.93 20.15
N ALA A 175 -5.53 -16.73 19.68
CA ALA A 175 -4.60 -15.89 18.91
C ALA A 175 -3.44 -15.37 19.78
N ASP A 176 -3.57 -15.44 21.10
CA ASP A 176 -2.55 -14.99 22.03
C ASP A 176 -1.45 -16.06 22.24
N GLY A 177 -0.22 -15.71 21.86
CA GLY A 177 1.00 -16.46 22.15
C GLY A 177 1.63 -17.19 20.96
N LEU A 178 2.79 -17.81 21.19
CA LEU A 178 3.60 -18.52 20.18
C LEU A 178 2.83 -19.62 19.42
N GLY A 179 1.77 -20.19 20.01
CA GLY A 179 0.95 -21.23 19.37
C GLY A 179 0.00 -20.72 18.29
N GLY A 180 -0.53 -19.48 18.43
CA GLY A 180 -1.34 -18.83 17.39
C GLY A 180 -0.48 -18.35 16.23
N MET A 181 0.65 -17.71 16.57
CA MET A 181 1.64 -17.17 15.62
C MET A 181 2.30 -18.22 14.70
N MET A 182 2.28 -19.50 15.09
CA MET A 182 2.92 -20.62 14.36
C MET A 182 1.94 -21.41 13.48
N LEU A 183 0.63 -21.13 13.52
CA LEU A 183 -0.40 -21.85 12.76
C LEU A 183 -1.04 -20.92 11.71
N PRO A 184 -0.65 -21.05 10.41
CA PRO A 184 -1.22 -20.23 9.35
C PRO A 184 -2.74 -20.33 9.30
N GLY A 185 -3.42 -19.18 9.31
CA GLY A 185 -4.88 -19.08 9.17
C GLY A 185 -5.68 -19.04 10.49
N PHE A 186 -5.02 -18.99 11.65
CA PHE A 186 -5.67 -18.92 12.96
C PHE A 186 -5.64 -17.52 13.61
N ASP A 187 -4.86 -16.58 13.08
CA ASP A 187 -4.80 -15.19 13.55
C ASP A 187 -5.86 -14.31 12.88
N LYS A 188 -6.28 -13.24 13.57
CA LYS A 188 -7.11 -12.19 12.97
C LYS A 188 -6.39 -11.63 11.74
N PRO A 189 -7.06 -11.48 10.59
CA PRO A 189 -6.47 -10.82 9.44
C PRO A 189 -5.94 -9.42 9.83
N ALA A 190 -4.68 -9.16 9.49
CA ALA A 190 -4.08 -7.85 9.66
C ALA A 190 -4.72 -6.82 8.71
N ASP A 191 -4.65 -5.55 9.07
CA ASP A 191 -5.13 -4.46 8.22
C ASP A 191 -4.37 -4.46 6.88
N GLU A 192 -5.11 -4.35 5.77
CA GLU A 192 -4.54 -4.29 4.41
C GLU A 192 -4.12 -2.86 4.01
N VAL A 193 -4.40 -1.89 4.87
CA VAL A 193 -4.22 -0.45 4.63
C VAL A 193 -3.73 0.26 5.90
N PRO A 194 -3.10 1.44 5.79
CA PRO A 194 -2.68 2.23 6.95
C PRO A 194 -3.86 2.52 7.88
N ASN A 195 -3.72 2.13 9.15
CA ASN A 195 -4.77 2.27 10.14
C ASN A 195 -4.84 3.71 10.69
N PRO A 196 -5.96 4.45 10.47
CA PRO A 196 -6.09 5.83 10.96
C PRO A 196 -6.12 5.98 12.48
N ARG A 197 -6.34 4.88 13.23
CA ARG A 197 -6.26 4.87 14.71
C ARG A 197 -4.84 4.99 15.22
N ASP A 198 -3.88 4.56 14.41
CA ASP A 198 -2.48 4.45 14.80
C ASP A 198 -1.70 5.65 14.26
N PRO A 199 -0.88 6.32 15.08
CA PRO A 199 -0.03 7.42 14.61
C PRO A 199 0.85 7.03 13.41
N LEU A 200 1.33 5.79 13.37
CA LEU A 200 2.11 5.27 12.25
C LEU A 200 1.27 5.18 10.97
N GLY A 201 0.02 4.76 11.05
CA GLY A 201 -0.87 4.70 9.88
C GLY A 201 -1.14 6.09 9.30
N LEU A 202 -1.32 7.11 10.15
CA LEU A 202 -1.44 8.50 9.70
C LEU A 202 -0.16 9.01 9.01
N VAL A 203 1.02 8.63 9.51
CA VAL A 203 2.30 8.95 8.86
C VAL A 203 2.39 8.27 7.49
N GLN A 204 2.07 6.98 7.39
CA GLN A 204 2.06 6.25 6.12
C GLN A 204 1.13 6.89 5.08
N GLN A 205 -0.06 7.32 5.47
CA GLN A 205 -0.98 8.05 4.57
C GLN A 205 -0.38 9.39 4.09
N SER A 206 0.35 10.10 4.97
CA SER A 206 1.02 11.35 4.61
C SER A 206 2.19 11.15 3.64
N VAL A 207 2.93 10.04 3.82
CA VAL A 207 4.06 9.64 2.98
C VAL A 207 3.58 9.28 1.58
N MET A 208 2.56 8.42 1.45
CA MET A 208 1.95 8.08 0.15
C MET A 208 1.46 9.32 -0.61
N ARG A 209 0.91 10.31 0.11
CA ARG A 209 0.44 11.57 -0.49
C ARG A 209 1.61 12.44 -0.93
N GLY A 210 2.63 12.57 -0.10
CA GLY A 210 3.83 13.35 -0.43
C GLY A 210 4.51 12.82 -1.67
N GLU A 211 4.66 11.50 -1.78
CA GLU A 211 5.23 10.84 -2.97
C GLU A 211 4.39 11.06 -4.23
N ASP A 212 3.07 10.94 -4.10
CA ASP A 212 2.18 11.18 -5.22
C ASP A 212 2.34 12.61 -5.74
N MET A 213 2.43 13.59 -4.84
CA MET A 213 2.60 15.00 -5.20
C MET A 213 4.00 15.32 -5.74
N ALA A 214 5.05 14.76 -5.13
CA ALA A 214 6.45 14.92 -5.53
C ALA A 214 6.74 14.29 -6.90
N THR A 215 5.89 13.36 -7.36
CA THR A 215 6.03 12.72 -8.67
C THR A 215 5.05 13.22 -9.72
N THR A 216 4.02 14.00 -9.35
CA THR A 216 3.02 14.50 -10.31
C THR A 216 3.41 15.86 -10.85
N VAL A 217 3.64 15.96 -12.16
CA VAL A 217 3.95 17.22 -12.84
C VAL A 217 2.71 18.11 -12.90
N ARG A 218 2.72 19.26 -12.24
CA ARG A 218 1.64 20.27 -12.36
C ARG A 218 1.87 21.28 -13.47
N ASP A 219 3.13 21.59 -13.77
CA ASP A 219 3.50 22.57 -14.77
C ASP A 219 4.85 22.25 -15.42
N THR A 220 5.04 22.75 -16.64
CA THR A 220 6.26 22.56 -17.43
C THR A 220 6.71 23.89 -18.02
N LYS A 221 8.01 24.14 -17.99
CA LYS A 221 8.64 25.30 -18.63
C LYS A 221 9.72 24.83 -19.58
N GLU A 222 9.72 25.36 -20.80
CA GLU A 222 10.68 25.04 -21.85
C GLU A 222 11.33 26.34 -22.31
N GLU A 223 12.65 26.32 -22.45
CA GLU A 223 13.42 27.50 -22.85
C GLU A 223 14.70 27.10 -23.61
N ILE A 224 15.14 28.00 -24.49
CA ILE A 224 16.45 27.90 -25.15
C ILE A 224 17.40 28.82 -24.39
N VAL A 225 18.45 28.25 -23.83
CA VAL A 225 19.53 28.91 -23.09
C VAL A 225 20.76 29.00 -23.99
N ASN A 226 21.58 30.03 -23.80
CA ASN A 226 22.87 30.18 -24.50
C ASN A 226 22.85 30.14 -26.04
N GLY A 227 21.67 30.29 -26.66
CA GLY A 227 21.49 30.40 -28.12
C GLY A 227 20.93 29.14 -28.79
N ASP A 228 21.29 27.96 -28.30
CA ASP A 228 20.92 26.66 -28.89
C ASP A 228 20.72 25.54 -27.86
N GLU A 229 20.94 25.76 -26.57
CA GLU A 229 20.84 24.73 -25.53
C GLU A 229 19.41 24.63 -25.00
N PHE A 230 18.79 23.46 -25.11
CA PHE A 230 17.42 23.26 -24.67
C PHE A 230 17.34 22.90 -23.18
N ARG A 231 16.48 23.60 -22.43
CA ARG A 231 16.23 23.35 -21.01
C ARG A 231 14.74 23.18 -20.74
N LYS A 232 14.39 22.08 -20.07
CA LYS A 232 13.04 21.76 -19.62
C LYS A 232 12.98 21.68 -18.10
N THR A 233 12.07 22.44 -17.50
CA THR A 233 11.79 22.39 -16.07
C THR A 233 10.41 21.77 -15.85
N LEU A 234 10.36 20.67 -15.13
CA LEU A 234 9.15 20.06 -14.62
C LEU A 234 8.92 20.58 -13.20
N ILE A 235 7.73 21.07 -12.93
CA ILE A 235 7.33 21.55 -11.60
C ILE A 235 6.27 20.61 -11.08
N MET A 236 6.52 20.05 -9.90
CA MET A 236 5.68 19.05 -9.27
C MET A 236 4.55 19.66 -8.45
N GLN A 237 3.57 18.84 -8.07
CA GLN A 237 2.44 19.29 -7.27
C GLN A 237 2.88 19.78 -5.89
N ASP A 238 3.86 19.14 -5.24
CA ASP A 238 4.40 19.61 -3.96
C ASP A 238 5.23 20.89 -4.08
N GLY A 239 5.65 21.27 -5.29
CA GLY A 239 6.49 22.45 -5.56
C GLY A 239 7.95 22.12 -5.82
N SER A 240 8.38 20.86 -5.61
CA SER A 240 9.68 20.37 -6.06
C SER A 240 9.81 20.52 -7.58
N LYS A 241 11.04 20.49 -8.09
CA LYS A 241 11.30 20.70 -9.51
C LYS A 241 12.42 19.80 -10.02
N HIS A 242 12.26 19.40 -11.27
CA HIS A 242 13.30 18.74 -12.04
C HIS A 242 13.70 19.62 -13.21
N VAL A 243 14.99 19.94 -13.30
CA VAL A 243 15.55 20.74 -14.40
C VAL A 243 16.39 19.81 -15.26
N ILE A 244 16.01 19.65 -16.51
CA ILE A 244 16.70 18.80 -17.48
C ILE A 244 17.28 19.74 -18.54
N TRP A 245 18.58 19.62 -18.80
CA TRP A 245 19.31 20.54 -19.66
C TRP A 245 20.31 19.78 -20.51
N GLU A 246 20.19 19.93 -21.82
CA GLU A 246 21.12 19.40 -22.80
C GLU A 246 22.03 20.51 -23.32
N TYR A 247 23.33 20.23 -23.30
CA TYR A 247 24.38 21.15 -23.73
C TYR A 247 25.61 20.39 -24.27
N GLY A 248 26.53 21.12 -24.89
CA GLY A 248 27.74 20.56 -25.51
C GLY A 248 27.60 20.37 -27.02
N PRO A 249 28.68 19.91 -27.68
CA PRO A 249 28.69 19.75 -29.13
C PRO A 249 27.70 18.64 -29.57
N PRO A 250 27.01 18.77 -30.72
CA PRO A 250 26.04 17.78 -31.20
C PRO A 250 26.59 16.36 -31.35
N GLU A 251 27.90 16.22 -31.57
CA GLU A 251 28.58 14.92 -31.67
C GLU A 251 28.75 14.23 -30.32
N TYR A 252 28.75 14.98 -29.22
CA TYR A 252 28.95 14.50 -27.85
C TYR A 252 28.06 15.27 -26.86
N PRO A 253 26.72 15.13 -26.97
CA PRO A 253 25.80 15.85 -26.12
C PRO A 253 25.97 15.40 -24.66
N THR A 254 25.85 16.36 -23.76
CA THR A 254 25.76 16.13 -22.32
C THR A 254 24.37 16.49 -21.87
N VAL A 255 23.70 15.55 -21.21
CA VAL A 255 22.38 15.78 -20.62
C VAL A 255 22.53 15.77 -19.11
N SER A 256 22.13 16.87 -18.48
CA SER A 256 22.07 17.01 -17.03
C SER A 256 20.63 17.02 -16.55
N HIS A 257 20.41 16.44 -15.38
CA HIS A 257 19.16 16.47 -14.64
C HIS A 257 19.44 16.87 -13.20
N MET A 258 18.78 17.91 -12.74
CA MET A 258 18.87 18.40 -11.36
C MET A 258 17.50 18.25 -10.71
N HIS A 259 17.44 17.53 -9.59
CA HIS A 259 16.26 17.39 -8.76
C HIS A 259 16.40 18.30 -7.55
N TYR A 260 15.44 19.19 -7.36
CA TYR A 260 15.39 20.12 -6.24
C TYR A 260 14.15 19.88 -5.41
N ASP A 261 14.29 20.07 -4.10
CA ASP A 261 13.16 20.08 -3.17
C ASP A 261 12.31 21.36 -3.31
N THR A 262 11.37 21.53 -2.37
CA THR A 262 10.46 22.68 -2.31
C THR A 262 11.15 23.99 -1.90
N ASP A 263 12.26 23.91 -1.17
CA ASP A 263 13.03 25.05 -0.67
C ASP A 263 14.09 25.51 -1.68
N GLY A 264 14.38 24.68 -2.69
CA GLY A 264 15.32 24.92 -3.76
C GLY A 264 16.69 24.28 -3.55
N ASP A 265 16.83 23.42 -2.54
CA ASP A 265 18.03 22.66 -2.28
C ASP A 265 18.10 21.43 -3.21
N VAL A 266 19.32 21.04 -3.60
CA VAL A 266 19.54 19.93 -4.54
C VAL A 266 19.41 18.61 -3.79
N ILE A 267 18.44 17.78 -4.19
CA ILE A 267 18.28 16.41 -3.70
C ILE A 267 19.25 15.47 -4.43
N SER A 268 19.32 15.61 -5.76
CA SER A 268 20.22 14.81 -6.59
C SER A 268 20.56 15.51 -7.90
N SER A 269 21.78 15.30 -8.39
CA SER A 269 22.23 15.63 -9.74
C SER A 269 22.46 14.34 -10.52
N THR A 270 22.02 14.28 -11.77
CA THR A 270 22.38 13.23 -12.71
C THR A 270 22.99 13.85 -13.96
N MET A 271 24.10 13.30 -14.43
CA MET A 271 24.74 13.73 -15.67
C MET A 271 25.02 12.51 -16.56
N SER A 272 24.71 12.63 -17.84
CA SER A 272 24.98 11.62 -18.86
C SER A 272 25.76 12.24 -20.00
N TRP A 273 26.91 11.69 -20.35
CA TRP A 273 27.77 12.20 -21.42
C TRP A 273 28.49 11.08 -22.17
N THR A 274 28.88 11.38 -23.41
CA THR A 274 29.71 10.50 -24.24
C THR A 274 31.08 11.13 -24.45
N THR A 275 32.14 10.38 -24.16
CA THR A 275 33.51 10.84 -24.41
C THR A 275 33.86 10.79 -25.90
N PHE A 276 34.95 11.48 -26.29
CA PHE A 276 35.50 11.38 -27.64
C PHE A 276 35.79 9.93 -28.08
N GLU A 277 36.18 9.07 -27.15
CA GLU A 277 36.48 7.66 -27.36
C GLU A 277 35.23 6.78 -27.50
N GLY A 278 34.03 7.37 -27.42
CA GLY A 278 32.75 6.66 -27.52
C GLY A 278 32.32 5.95 -26.22
N ILE A 279 32.96 6.25 -25.09
CA ILE A 279 32.57 5.71 -23.78
C ILE A 279 31.37 6.51 -23.26
N HIS A 280 30.28 5.82 -22.93
CA HIS A 280 29.11 6.39 -22.28
C HIS A 280 29.29 6.42 -20.77
N ASN A 281 28.92 7.53 -20.15
CA ASN A 281 29.02 7.73 -18.71
C ASN A 281 27.69 8.24 -18.18
N THR A 282 27.27 7.69 -17.05
CA THR A 282 26.20 8.22 -16.21
C THR A 282 26.73 8.37 -14.81
N GLU A 283 26.53 9.56 -14.24
CA GLU A 283 26.91 9.88 -12.88
C GLU A 283 25.70 10.44 -12.15
N ILE A 284 25.47 9.98 -10.92
CA ILE A 284 24.44 10.51 -10.03
C ILE A 284 25.12 10.91 -8.73
N GLU A 285 24.85 12.11 -8.26
CA GLU A 285 25.30 12.63 -6.97
C GLU A 285 24.07 12.96 -6.12
N TRP A 286 24.08 12.51 -4.86
CA TRP A 286 23.04 12.85 -3.88
C TRP A 286 23.54 13.93 -2.91
N ALA A 287 22.60 14.62 -2.27
CA ALA A 287 22.88 15.67 -1.29
C ALA A 287 23.82 15.23 -0.15
N ASP A 288 23.77 13.94 0.22
CA ASP A 288 24.63 13.36 1.25
C ASP A 288 26.10 13.18 0.82
N GLY A 289 26.42 13.40 -0.46
CA GLY A 289 27.75 13.22 -1.05
C GLY A 289 28.00 11.81 -1.60
N THR A 290 26.98 10.94 -1.61
CA THR A 290 27.06 9.64 -2.28
C THR A 290 27.09 9.86 -3.79
N ILE A 291 27.94 9.09 -4.47
CA ILE A 291 28.08 9.14 -5.93
C ILE A 291 27.86 7.74 -6.51
N PHE A 292 26.96 7.62 -7.46
CA PHE A 292 26.84 6.47 -8.34
C PHE A 292 27.47 6.80 -9.68
N LYS A 293 28.34 5.92 -10.18
CA LYS A 293 28.94 6.08 -11.50
C LYS A 293 28.81 4.81 -12.29
N ALA A 294 28.43 4.94 -13.55
CA ALA A 294 28.22 3.85 -14.48
C ALA A 294 28.83 4.19 -15.84
N THR A 295 29.50 3.23 -16.46
CA THR A 295 30.25 3.40 -17.72
C THR A 295 30.01 2.24 -18.66
N GLU A 296 29.94 2.53 -19.96
CA GLU A 296 29.88 1.53 -21.02
C GLU A 296 30.89 1.88 -22.12
N THR A 297 31.81 0.95 -22.39
CA THR A 297 32.79 1.11 -23.47
C THR A 297 32.17 0.80 -24.83
N PRO A 298 32.76 1.25 -25.95
CA PRO A 298 32.31 0.90 -27.30
C PRO A 298 32.21 -0.62 -27.57
N ASP A 299 33.04 -1.40 -26.88
CA ASP A 299 33.05 -2.87 -26.95
C ASP A 299 31.92 -3.53 -26.13
N GLY A 300 31.05 -2.73 -25.48
CA GLY A 300 29.91 -3.20 -24.69
C GLY A 300 30.26 -3.63 -23.27
N VAL A 301 31.46 -3.32 -22.76
CA VAL A 301 31.85 -3.61 -21.38
C VAL A 301 31.21 -2.58 -20.45
N ARG A 302 30.43 -3.05 -19.47
CA ARG A 302 29.74 -2.20 -18.50
C ARG A 302 30.35 -2.33 -17.12
N ALA A 303 30.47 -1.20 -16.43
CA ALA A 303 30.89 -1.15 -15.03
C ALA A 303 30.09 -0.06 -14.31
N ALA A 304 29.70 -0.32 -13.07
CA ALA A 304 29.08 0.68 -12.22
C ALA A 304 29.47 0.46 -10.76
N GLY A 305 29.40 1.50 -9.95
CA GLY A 305 29.73 1.43 -8.54
C GLY A 305 29.19 2.62 -7.76
N PHE A 306 29.20 2.46 -6.44
CA PHE A 306 28.89 3.51 -5.48
C PHE A 306 30.16 3.95 -4.77
N THR A 307 30.25 5.24 -4.54
CA THR A 307 31.20 5.86 -3.63
C THR A 307 30.40 6.55 -2.53
N LEU A 308 30.58 6.10 -1.29
CA LEU A 308 29.93 6.69 -0.13
C LEU A 308 30.62 8.00 0.30
N PRO A 309 29.95 8.84 1.11
CA PRO A 309 30.52 10.11 1.58
C PRO A 309 31.80 9.94 2.40
N ASP A 310 31.98 8.78 3.03
CA ASP A 310 33.18 8.40 3.78
C ASP A 310 34.34 7.89 2.91
N GLY A 311 34.15 7.83 1.59
CA GLY A 311 35.13 7.38 0.60
C GLY A 311 35.15 5.87 0.36
N ARG A 312 34.32 5.07 1.04
CA ARG A 312 34.18 3.64 0.71
C ARG A 312 33.60 3.49 -0.69
N HIS A 313 34.13 2.52 -1.43
CA HIS A 313 33.73 2.26 -2.81
C HIS A 313 33.33 0.80 -2.99
N GLY A 314 32.14 0.59 -3.55
CA GLY A 314 31.59 -0.72 -3.88
C GLY A 314 31.29 -0.79 -5.37
N VAL A 315 31.71 -1.88 -6.03
CA VAL A 315 31.47 -2.10 -7.45
C VAL A 315 30.31 -3.08 -7.62
N LEU A 316 29.41 -2.80 -8.56
CA LEU A 316 28.35 -3.74 -8.90
C LEU A 316 28.97 -4.95 -9.62
N PRO A 317 28.61 -6.18 -9.22
CA PRO A 317 29.06 -7.38 -9.91
C PRO A 317 28.72 -7.34 -11.42
N PRO A 318 29.58 -7.83 -12.32
CA PRO A 318 29.33 -7.82 -13.77
C PRO A 318 28.05 -8.55 -14.19
N ASP A 319 27.61 -9.54 -13.40
CA ASP A 319 26.40 -10.32 -13.58
C ASP A 319 25.15 -9.69 -12.95
N ASN A 320 25.29 -8.51 -12.32
CA ASN A 320 24.18 -7.81 -11.67
C ASN A 320 23.02 -7.58 -12.65
N PRO A 321 21.76 -7.86 -12.27
CA PRO A 321 20.58 -7.63 -13.09
C PRO A 321 20.42 -6.21 -13.64
N PHE A 322 21.05 -5.20 -13.02
CA PHE A 322 21.18 -3.86 -13.58
C PHE A 322 21.87 -3.86 -14.96
N PHE A 323 22.87 -4.72 -15.17
CA PHE A 323 23.57 -4.88 -16.45
C PHE A 323 22.97 -5.99 -17.33
N THR A 324 22.47 -7.07 -16.72
CA THR A 324 22.16 -8.33 -17.43
C THR A 324 20.66 -8.62 -17.55
N GLY A 325 19.85 -8.02 -16.68
CA GLY A 325 18.43 -8.30 -16.59
C GLY A 325 17.58 -7.34 -17.43
N PRO A 326 16.33 -7.71 -17.73
CA PRO A 326 15.32 -6.69 -17.91
C PRO A 326 15.20 -5.95 -16.57
N VAL A 327 15.82 -4.77 -16.46
CA VAL A 327 15.44 -3.78 -15.43
C VAL A 327 13.92 -3.77 -15.43
N PRO A 328 13.25 -3.85 -14.25
CA PRO A 328 11.82 -4.11 -14.22
C PRO A 328 11.12 -3.25 -15.26
N ALA A 329 10.49 -3.89 -16.24
CA ALA A 329 9.74 -3.23 -17.31
C ALA A 329 8.58 -2.36 -16.77
N THR A 330 8.44 -2.31 -15.44
CA THR A 330 7.50 -1.57 -14.62
C THR A 330 7.86 -0.11 -14.41
N ILE A 331 9.10 0.34 -14.63
CA ILE A 331 9.44 1.77 -14.53
C ILE A 331 9.59 2.35 -15.95
N SER A 332 8.53 2.99 -16.45
CA SER A 332 8.50 3.52 -17.82
C SER A 332 9.54 4.62 -18.02
N SER A 333 10.09 4.75 -19.22
CA SER A 333 11.03 5.84 -19.57
C SER A 333 10.47 7.24 -19.27
N ALA A 334 9.15 7.42 -19.39
CA ALA A 334 8.47 8.66 -19.04
C ALA A 334 8.47 8.95 -17.53
N LEU A 335 8.48 7.92 -16.67
CA LEU A 335 8.57 8.08 -15.22
C LEU A 335 9.98 8.42 -14.76
N THR A 336 11.00 8.07 -15.55
CA THR A 336 12.41 8.10 -15.12
C THR A 336 13.24 9.16 -15.83
N GLY A 337 12.85 9.58 -17.04
CA GLY A 337 13.69 10.43 -17.89
C GLY A 337 14.93 9.72 -18.42
N LEU A 338 15.00 8.40 -18.24
CA LEU A 338 15.99 7.54 -18.86
C LEU A 338 15.48 7.08 -20.22
N ASP A 339 16.38 6.94 -21.19
CA ASP A 339 16.05 6.37 -22.49
C ASP A 339 15.34 5.01 -22.36
N ALA A 340 14.28 4.80 -23.16
CA ALA A 340 13.53 3.55 -23.19
C ALA A 340 14.41 2.40 -23.73
N HIS A 341 15.00 1.58 -22.85
CA HIS A 341 15.95 0.53 -23.24
C HIS A 341 15.50 -0.91 -22.91
N VAL A 342 14.40 -1.38 -23.53
CA VAL A 342 14.02 -2.82 -23.47
C VAL A 342 13.74 -3.44 -24.85
N GLY A 343 13.81 -2.68 -25.94
CA GLY A 343 13.46 -3.19 -27.28
C GLY A 343 14.57 -3.93 -28.05
N ARG A 344 15.86 -3.55 -27.91
CA ARG A 344 16.92 -3.97 -28.86
C ARG A 344 18.37 -4.01 -28.30
N GLY A 345 18.60 -4.70 -27.18
CA GLY A 345 19.94 -5.25 -26.90
C GLY A 345 20.95 -4.39 -26.11
N GLY A 346 20.59 -3.97 -24.89
CA GLY A 346 21.52 -3.69 -23.79
C GLY A 346 22.51 -2.53 -24.02
N ARG A 347 22.17 -1.34 -23.52
CA ARG A 347 23.14 -0.25 -23.28
C ARG A 347 22.87 0.33 -21.90
N LEU A 348 23.82 1.09 -21.38
CA LEU A 348 23.69 1.78 -20.10
C LEU A 348 22.54 2.80 -20.16
N PRO A 349 21.63 2.86 -19.17
CA PRO A 349 20.56 3.85 -19.15
C PRO A 349 21.15 5.26 -19.06
N MET A 350 20.96 6.05 -20.11
CA MET A 350 21.36 7.45 -20.16
C MET A 350 20.14 8.34 -19.93
N VAL A 351 20.36 9.50 -19.31
CA VAL A 351 19.36 10.57 -19.29
C VAL A 351 19.29 11.17 -20.69
N SER A 352 18.08 11.37 -21.21
CA SER A 352 17.88 11.98 -22.53
C SER A 352 16.79 13.04 -22.53
N MET A 353 16.95 14.03 -23.39
CA MET A 353 15.89 15.01 -23.64
C MET A 353 14.71 14.40 -24.36
N ASP A 354 14.92 13.44 -25.26
CA ASP A 354 13.84 12.72 -25.93
C ASP A 354 12.88 12.05 -24.93
N ALA A 355 13.41 11.42 -23.87
CA ALA A 355 12.59 10.86 -22.79
C ALA A 355 11.86 11.97 -22.02
N ALA A 356 12.53 13.10 -21.76
CA ALA A 356 11.98 14.24 -21.04
C ALA A 356 10.89 15.01 -21.81
N GLU A 357 11.00 15.12 -23.13
CA GLU A 357 10.06 15.83 -24.00
C GLU A 357 8.67 15.19 -23.97
N THR A 358 8.61 13.86 -23.86
CA THR A 358 7.34 13.12 -23.77
C THR A 358 6.57 13.41 -22.48
N ILE A 359 7.20 14.04 -21.49
CA ILE A 359 6.60 14.32 -20.18
C ILE A 359 5.80 15.62 -20.26
N GLY A 360 4.46 15.47 -20.22
CA GLY A 360 3.50 16.56 -20.17
C GLY A 360 2.96 16.84 -18.77
N LYS A 361 2.10 17.85 -18.67
CA LYS A 361 1.38 18.18 -17.43
C LYS A 361 0.44 17.04 -17.04
N GLY A 362 0.41 16.70 -15.75
CA GLY A 362 -0.31 15.54 -15.21
C GLY A 362 0.41 14.20 -15.39
N ALA A 363 1.60 14.18 -16.01
CA ALA A 363 2.41 12.96 -16.06
C ALA A 363 3.08 12.70 -14.70
N LYS A 364 3.46 11.43 -14.50
CA LYS A 364 4.29 11.01 -13.37
C LYS A 364 5.76 11.04 -13.77
N PHE A 365 6.61 11.62 -12.94
CA PHE A 365 8.07 11.66 -13.10
C PHE A 365 8.75 11.58 -11.73
N GLY A 366 9.66 10.64 -11.53
CA GLY A 366 10.53 10.57 -10.35
C GLY A 366 12.01 10.86 -10.66
N GLY A 367 12.36 10.86 -11.96
CA GLY A 367 13.71 11.13 -12.44
C GLY A 367 14.67 9.93 -12.37
N PRO A 368 15.89 10.09 -12.93
CA PRO A 368 16.86 9.02 -13.13
C PRO A 368 17.40 8.45 -11.82
N ALA A 369 17.70 9.32 -10.85
CA ALA A 369 18.26 8.95 -9.55
C ALA A 369 17.34 7.98 -8.77
N VAL A 370 16.04 8.30 -8.72
CA VAL A 370 15.03 7.45 -8.03
C VAL A 370 14.90 6.09 -8.73
N SER A 371 14.89 6.07 -10.07
CA SER A 371 14.79 4.83 -10.84
C SER A 371 15.99 3.91 -10.71
N ILE A 372 17.20 4.47 -10.75
CA ILE A 372 18.43 3.69 -10.66
C ILE A 372 18.56 3.13 -9.24
N LEU A 373 18.26 3.92 -8.21
CA LEU A 373 18.25 3.43 -6.83
C LEU A 373 17.19 2.36 -6.58
N SER A 374 15.95 2.53 -7.06
CA SER A 374 14.91 1.51 -6.87
C SER A 374 15.26 0.20 -7.59
N SER A 375 15.87 0.29 -8.78
CA SER A 375 16.35 -0.87 -9.53
C SER A 375 17.48 -1.59 -8.79
N ILE A 376 18.45 -0.85 -8.23
CA ILE A 376 19.58 -1.44 -7.51
C ILE A 376 19.14 -1.98 -6.14
N TYR A 377 18.28 -1.25 -5.42
CA TYR A 377 17.75 -1.66 -4.12
C TYR A 377 16.89 -2.92 -4.24
N SER A 378 15.99 -2.99 -5.22
CA SER A 378 15.18 -4.19 -5.46
C SER A 378 16.03 -5.43 -5.77
N VAL A 379 17.21 -5.25 -6.37
CA VAL A 379 18.19 -6.33 -6.56
C VAL A 379 18.90 -6.70 -5.25
N ALA A 380 19.29 -5.71 -4.44
CA ALA A 380 20.00 -5.92 -3.18
C ALA A 380 19.13 -6.53 -2.07
N ALA A 381 17.84 -6.19 -2.06
CA ALA A 381 16.87 -6.54 -1.01
C ALA A 381 16.18 -7.89 -1.23
N ALA A 382 16.31 -8.52 -2.41
CA ALA A 382 15.45 -9.62 -2.78
C ALA A 382 16.09 -11.01 -2.70
N GLU A 383 15.45 -11.89 -1.92
CA GLU A 383 15.66 -13.34 -1.92
C GLU A 383 14.82 -14.05 -3.01
N THR A 384 13.69 -13.46 -3.45
CA THR A 384 12.84 -14.01 -4.52
C THR A 384 12.35 -12.96 -5.54
N PRO A 385 11.97 -13.33 -6.79
CA PRO A 385 11.41 -12.41 -7.79
C PRO A 385 10.08 -11.75 -7.41
N TYR A 386 9.29 -12.38 -6.55
CA TYR A 386 8.03 -11.82 -6.04
C TYR A 386 8.30 -10.70 -5.02
N ASP A 387 9.28 -10.91 -4.13
CA ASP A 387 9.73 -9.88 -3.20
C ASP A 387 10.27 -8.67 -3.96
N ARG A 388 10.97 -8.83 -5.09
CA ARG A 388 11.45 -7.71 -5.93
C ARG A 388 10.34 -6.77 -6.38
N CYS A 389 9.16 -7.32 -6.68
CA CYS A 389 8.03 -6.56 -7.20
C CYS A 389 7.23 -5.88 -6.07
N VAL A 390 7.13 -6.53 -4.90
CA VAL A 390 6.42 -5.98 -3.74
C VAL A 390 7.33 -5.01 -2.97
N THR A 391 8.59 -5.34 -2.69
CA THR A 391 9.53 -4.45 -1.98
C THR A 391 10.13 -3.35 -2.84
N GLY A 392 10.23 -3.51 -4.17
CA GLY A 392 10.81 -2.49 -5.05
C GLY A 392 9.98 -1.20 -5.17
N PHE A 393 8.71 -1.24 -4.77
CA PHE A 393 7.81 -0.08 -4.75
C PHE A 393 7.07 0.07 -3.41
N ALA A 394 6.65 -1.03 -2.77
CA ALA A 394 6.04 -0.97 -1.44
C ALA A 394 7.10 -0.94 -0.31
N GLY A 395 8.37 -1.25 -0.60
CA GLY A 395 9.48 -1.25 0.36
C GLY A 395 10.37 -0.02 0.34
N SER A 396 10.38 0.75 -0.76
CA SER A 396 11.06 2.04 -0.85
C SER A 396 10.34 3.13 -0.04
N PHE A 397 9.07 2.94 0.29
CA PHE A 397 8.25 3.93 1.01
C PHE A 397 7.88 3.50 2.44
N GLY A 398 8.69 2.60 3.00
CA GLY A 398 8.64 2.21 4.40
C GLY A 398 8.54 0.71 4.58
N VAL A 399 9.69 0.01 4.62
CA VAL A 399 9.78 -1.31 5.24
C VAL A 399 11.00 -1.37 6.14
N VAL A 400 10.75 -1.29 7.45
CA VAL A 400 11.21 -2.37 8.33
C VAL A 400 10.00 -2.80 9.16
N GLY A 401 9.18 -3.65 8.54
CA GLY A 401 8.11 -4.40 9.17
C GLY A 401 8.24 -5.85 8.74
N GLU A 402 8.91 -6.64 9.58
CA GLU A 402 8.76 -8.09 9.72
C GLU A 402 9.13 -9.02 8.55
N VAL A 403 10.41 -9.39 8.47
CA VAL A 403 10.78 -10.81 8.30
C VAL A 403 11.88 -11.13 9.32
N GLY A 404 11.55 -11.96 10.31
CA GLY A 404 12.51 -12.57 11.24
C GLY A 404 12.64 -11.88 12.59
N GLY A 405 12.02 -12.48 13.62
CA GLY A 405 12.01 -11.97 14.98
C GLY A 405 13.39 -11.83 15.64
N ALA A 406 13.43 -10.91 16.60
CA ALA A 406 14.34 -10.89 17.74
C ALA A 406 15.86 -10.98 17.43
N ALA A 407 16.41 -9.96 16.76
CA ALA A 407 17.71 -9.35 17.06
C ALA A 407 18.10 -8.39 15.93
N GLY A 408 17.93 -7.07 16.13
CA GLY A 408 18.57 -6.07 15.25
C GLY A 408 17.68 -4.96 14.66
N GLY A 409 16.45 -4.76 15.14
CA GLY A 409 15.57 -3.69 14.64
C GLY A 409 15.33 -2.61 15.70
N GLY A 410 15.99 -1.45 15.58
CA GLY A 410 15.81 -0.35 16.54
C GLY A 410 16.11 1.06 16.01
N ALA A 411 16.28 1.27 14.70
CA ALA A 411 16.90 2.50 14.22
C ALA A 411 16.17 3.24 13.09
N ILE A 412 14.83 3.23 13.01
CA ILE A 412 14.08 4.33 12.37
C ILE A 412 12.77 4.62 13.15
N ALA A 413 12.84 4.56 14.48
CA ALA A 413 11.84 5.15 15.38
C ALA A 413 12.45 6.29 16.21
N GLY A 414 13.73 6.63 15.98
CA GLY A 414 14.53 7.46 16.90
C GLY A 414 15.17 8.71 16.30
N ALA A 415 14.90 9.09 15.05
CA ALA A 415 15.69 10.13 14.38
C ALA A 415 14.91 11.26 13.69
N VAL A 416 13.68 11.60 14.10
CA VAL A 416 13.08 12.92 13.77
C VAL A 416 12.05 13.34 14.83
N PHE A 417 12.42 13.54 16.11
CA PHE A 417 11.62 14.40 17.01
C PHE A 417 12.45 14.80 18.25
N PRO A 418 13.04 16.02 18.30
CA PRO A 418 13.60 16.53 19.53
C PRO A 418 12.63 17.49 20.26
N PHE A 419 11.32 17.21 20.39
CA PHE A 419 10.45 17.97 21.32
C PHE A 419 9.18 17.21 21.79
N PRO A 420 8.98 17.02 23.11
CA PRO A 420 7.66 16.91 23.74
C PRO A 420 7.22 18.28 24.31
N PRO A 421 5.94 18.61 24.57
CA PRO A 421 4.67 17.93 24.25
C PRO A 421 3.66 18.86 23.53
N VAL A 422 3.15 18.51 22.34
CA VAL A 422 1.86 19.06 21.87
C VAL A 422 1.08 17.97 21.14
N GLN A 423 0.31 17.21 21.91
CA GLN A 423 -0.97 16.68 21.45
C GLN A 423 -1.98 17.83 21.48
N ALA A 424 -2.59 18.14 20.34
CA ALA A 424 -3.99 18.56 20.19
C ALA A 424 -4.15 19.29 18.85
N VAL A 425 -5.02 18.75 17.99
CA VAL A 425 -5.55 19.40 16.78
C VAL A 425 -4.53 19.60 15.64
N MET A 426 -4.31 18.57 14.83
CA MET A 426 -3.64 18.71 13.52
C MET A 426 -4.55 18.32 12.36
N VAL A 427 -5.68 19.03 12.29
CA VAL A 427 -6.24 19.57 11.05
C VAL A 427 -6.16 21.09 11.29
N PRO A 428 -5.37 21.94 10.59
CA PRO A 428 -4.95 21.91 9.18
C PRO A 428 -3.50 22.45 8.95
N ALA A 429 -2.46 21.64 9.16
CA ALA A 429 -1.07 22.02 8.84
C ALA A 429 -0.20 20.86 8.28
N GLY A 430 -0.81 19.69 8.06
CA GLY A 430 -0.10 18.46 7.70
C GLY A 430 0.35 18.33 6.24
N ALA A 431 0.21 19.37 5.42
CA ALA A 431 0.64 19.33 4.02
C ALA A 431 2.15 19.63 3.83
N ILE A 432 2.83 20.18 4.84
CA ILE A 432 4.25 20.59 4.75
C ILE A 432 5.19 19.62 5.49
N GLY A 433 4.67 18.81 6.43
CA GLY A 433 5.51 17.88 7.21
C GLY A 433 5.98 16.64 6.43
N GLY A 434 5.24 16.23 5.39
CA GLY A 434 5.58 15.08 4.56
C GLY A 434 6.76 15.35 3.61
N SER A 435 6.81 16.54 3.01
CA SER A 435 7.91 16.91 2.10
C SER A 435 9.24 17.04 2.83
N MET A 436 9.26 17.54 4.07
CA MET A 436 10.47 17.60 4.89
C MET A 436 11.01 16.21 5.29
N ALA A 437 10.12 15.24 5.55
CA ALA A 437 10.52 13.87 5.87
C ALA A 437 10.95 13.08 4.62
N ILE A 438 10.29 13.31 3.48
CA ILE A 438 10.61 12.68 2.19
C ILE A 438 11.88 13.28 1.59
N GLY A 439 12.09 14.60 1.70
CA GLY A 439 13.32 15.29 1.28
C GLY A 439 14.54 14.71 1.99
N GLY A 440 14.57 14.75 3.32
CA GLY A 440 15.68 14.18 4.10
C GLY A 440 15.84 12.66 3.94
N TRP A 441 14.77 11.92 3.64
CA TRP A 441 14.87 10.50 3.31
C TRP A 441 15.44 10.26 1.91
N MET A 442 15.00 11.00 0.89
CA MET A 442 15.51 10.90 -0.48
C MET A 442 16.97 11.36 -0.57
N GLU A 443 17.35 12.37 0.23
CA GLU A 443 18.74 12.82 0.38
C GLU A 443 19.68 11.71 0.85
N SER A 444 19.21 10.83 1.74
CA SER A 444 20.01 9.75 2.37
C SER A 444 19.82 8.38 1.72
N LEU A 445 19.00 8.29 0.67
CA LEU A 445 18.70 7.01 0.00
C LEU A 445 19.93 6.44 -0.72
N GLY A 446 20.77 7.32 -1.29
CA GLY A 446 22.05 6.95 -1.89
C GLY A 446 22.96 6.22 -0.90
N ALA A 447 23.21 6.81 0.27
CA ALA A 447 24.03 6.18 1.30
C ALA A 447 23.49 4.81 1.75
N LYS A 448 22.18 4.67 1.96
CA LYS A 448 21.58 3.38 2.39
C LYS A 448 21.80 2.26 1.39
N VAL A 449 21.64 2.54 0.09
CA VAL A 449 21.92 1.56 -0.96
C VAL A 449 23.42 1.28 -1.02
N GLY A 450 24.25 2.32 -1.05
CA GLY A 450 25.70 2.20 -1.13
C GLY A 450 26.31 1.41 0.04
N GLU A 451 25.82 1.60 1.27
CA GLU A 451 26.26 0.88 2.46
C GLU A 451 26.07 -0.64 2.34
N ARG A 452 25.06 -1.10 1.61
CA ARG A 452 24.80 -2.54 1.41
C ARG A 452 25.77 -3.18 0.41
N PHE A 453 26.36 -2.39 -0.50
CA PHE A 453 27.33 -2.86 -1.50
C PHE A 453 28.79 -2.55 -1.13
N CYS A 454 29.01 -1.61 -0.21
CA CYS A 454 30.34 -1.26 0.33
C CYS A 454 30.70 -2.04 1.61
N GLN A 455 29.87 -3.00 2.01
CA GLN A 455 30.17 -4.05 3.00
C GLN A 455 30.79 -5.24 2.29
#